data_AF-A0A133PSG9-F1
#
_entry.id   AF-A0A133PSG9-F1
#
_cell.length_a   1.000
_cell.length_b   1.000
_cell.length_c   1.000
_cell.angle_alpha   90.00
_cell.angle_beta   90.00
_cell.angle_gamma   90.00
#
_symmetry.space_group_name_H-M   'P 1'
#
loop_
_entity.id
_entity.type
_entity.pdbx_description
1 polymer ?
#
loop_
_entity_poly.entity_id
_entity_poly.type
_entity_poly.pdbx_seq_one_letter_code
_entity_poly.pdbx_strand_id
1 'polypeptide(L)'
;MGFFDSLDGNLDDLVGNLNYLKKKLVSESQEIKKAARLRYELLNEERKLSEAFEKLGKHQYHALKGEGSNLDLGETLQEIERLESRISSLKMGLDLSEKTSGISFTEENSSQDAYESSSIFVRDEEDQGSIIFIEEDEDENR
;
A
#
# COMPACT_ATOMS: atom_id res chain seq x y z
N MET A 1 -47.42 14.42 23.51
CA MET A 1 -46.22 14.30 22.67
C MET A 1 -45.10 13.91 23.61
N GLY A 2 -44.71 12.63 23.55
CA GLY A 2 -44.02 11.94 24.65
C GLY A 2 -42.51 11.99 24.52
N PHE A 3 -41.81 12.12 25.66
CA PHE A 3 -40.35 12.01 25.78
C PHE A 3 -39.76 10.72 25.18
N PHE A 4 -40.56 9.65 25.10
CA PHE A 4 -40.17 8.39 24.45
C PHE A 4 -40.09 8.50 22.92
N ASP A 5 -40.93 9.34 22.29
CA ASP A 5 -40.94 9.58 20.84
C ASP A 5 -39.67 10.34 20.40
N SER A 6 -39.14 11.21 21.26
CA SER A 6 -37.85 11.89 21.04
C SER A 6 -36.62 11.01 21.32
N LEU A 7 -36.76 9.95 22.10
CA LEU A 7 -35.68 8.99 22.35
C LEU A 7 -35.54 7.99 21.20
N ASP A 8 -36.67 7.52 20.65
CA ASP A 8 -36.67 6.64 19.48
C ASP A 8 -36.11 7.35 18.23
N GLY A 9 -36.48 8.61 17.99
CA GLY A 9 -35.91 9.40 16.87
C GLY A 9 -34.39 9.59 16.97
N ASN A 10 -33.86 9.84 18.18
CA ASN A 10 -32.41 9.96 18.39
C ASN A 10 -31.68 8.61 18.28
N LEU A 11 -32.34 7.50 18.62
CA LEU A 11 -31.79 6.14 18.47
C LEU A 11 -31.69 5.73 17.00
N ASP A 12 -32.71 6.05 16.19
CA ASP A 12 -32.69 5.81 14.75
C ASP A 12 -31.59 6.62 14.05
N ASP A 13 -31.39 7.88 14.44
CA ASP A 13 -30.29 8.71 13.94
C ASP A 13 -28.92 8.15 14.33
N LEU A 14 -28.77 7.62 15.55
CA LEU A 14 -27.53 6.98 16.01
C LEU A 14 -27.23 5.70 15.23
N VAL A 15 -28.25 4.86 14.99
CA VAL A 15 -28.13 3.65 14.18
C VAL A 15 -27.81 3.99 12.72
N GLY A 16 -28.40 5.05 12.18
CA GLY A 16 -28.09 5.58 10.85
C GLY A 16 -26.63 6.01 10.73
N ASN A 17 -26.12 6.77 11.70
CA ASN A 17 -24.73 7.20 11.75
C ASN A 17 -23.76 6.02 11.92
N LEU A 18 -24.06 5.06 12.78
CA LEU A 18 -23.26 3.84 12.94
C LEU A 18 -23.18 3.03 11.64
N ASN A 19 -24.29 2.89 10.92
CA ASN A 19 -24.30 2.22 9.63
C ASN A 19 -23.50 2.98 8.57
N TYR A 20 -23.54 4.31 8.58
CA TYR A 20 -22.70 5.14 7.72
C TYR A 20 -21.21 4.95 8.03
N LEU A 21 -20.82 5.00 9.30
CA LEU A 21 -19.46 4.74 9.76
C LEU A 21 -18.99 3.33 9.37
N LYS A 22 -19.83 2.31 9.54
CA LYS A 22 -19.52 0.94 9.12
C LYS A 22 -19.24 0.88 7.62
N LYS A 23 -20.11 1.47 6.79
CA LYS A 23 -19.92 1.49 5.32
C LYS A 23 -18.64 2.21 4.94
N LYS A 24 -18.37 3.36 5.57
CA LYS A 24 -17.16 4.16 5.33
C LYS A 24 -15.88 3.40 5.74
N LEU A 25 -15.89 2.73 6.88
CA LEU A 25 -14.76 1.91 7.33
C LEU A 25 -14.46 0.77 6.36
N VAL A 26 -15.50 0.08 5.87
CA VAL A 26 -15.34 -1.00 4.89
C VAL A 26 -14.77 -0.46 3.57
N SER A 27 -15.28 0.68 3.07
CA SER A 27 -14.74 1.28 1.83
C SER A 27 -13.29 1.72 1.99
N GLU A 28 -12.95 2.37 3.10
CA GLU A 28 -11.58 2.81 3.40
C GLU A 28 -10.63 1.62 3.53
N SER A 29 -11.04 0.54 4.20
CA SER A 29 -10.25 -0.70 4.29
C SER A 29 -9.96 -1.31 2.92
N GLN A 30 -10.94 -1.32 2.02
CA GLN A 30 -10.75 -1.79 0.64
C GLN A 30 -9.80 -0.90 -0.15
N GLU A 31 -9.86 0.41 0.04
CA GLU A 31 -8.93 1.36 -0.59
C GLU A 31 -7.49 1.16 -0.09
N ILE A 32 -7.30 1.01 1.23
CA ILE A 32 -5.99 0.69 1.83
C ILE A 32 -5.43 -0.61 1.24
N LYS A 33 -6.25 -1.66 1.12
CA LYS A 33 -5.83 -2.94 0.53
C LYS A 33 -5.39 -2.80 -0.93
N LYS A 34 -6.10 -1.98 -1.71
CA LYS A 34 -5.73 -1.68 -3.11
C LYS A 34 -4.42 -0.90 -3.19
N ALA A 35 -4.26 0.13 -2.37
CA ALA A 35 -3.03 0.92 -2.32
C ALA A 35 -1.82 0.06 -1.91
N ALA A 36 -1.97 -0.77 -0.87
CA ALA A 36 -0.91 -1.69 -0.43
C ALA A 36 -0.50 -2.67 -1.54
N ARG A 37 -1.46 -3.21 -2.29
CA ARG A 37 -1.17 -4.07 -3.44
C ARG A 37 -0.40 -3.33 -4.54
N LEU A 38 -0.79 -2.11 -4.87
CA LEU A 38 -0.07 -1.28 -5.85
C LEU A 38 1.36 -0.99 -5.39
N ARG A 39 1.57 -0.65 -4.11
CA ARG A 39 2.91 -0.43 -3.53
C ARG A 39 3.78 -1.68 -3.60
N TYR A 40 3.21 -2.85 -3.30
CA TYR A 40 3.91 -4.13 -3.42
C TYR A 40 4.32 -4.42 -4.86
N GLU A 41 3.40 -4.25 -5.82
CA GLU A 41 3.70 -4.45 -7.24
C GLU A 41 4.78 -3.47 -7.72
N LEU A 42 4.72 -2.21 -7.28
CA LEU A 42 5.73 -1.19 -7.59
C LEU A 42 7.12 -1.61 -7.12
N LEU A 43 7.25 -2.02 -5.86
CA LEU A 43 8.52 -2.45 -5.27
C LEU A 43 9.11 -3.66 -5.99
N ASN A 44 8.26 -4.58 -6.45
CA ASN A 44 8.73 -5.72 -7.23
C ASN A 44 9.25 -5.32 -8.63
N GLU A 45 8.60 -4.38 -9.31
CA GLU A 45 9.11 -3.88 -10.60
C GLU A 45 10.39 -3.05 -10.43
N GLU A 46 10.50 -2.24 -9.36
CA GLU A 46 11.73 -1.49 -9.05
C GLU A 46 12.90 -2.44 -8.75
N ARG A 47 12.65 -3.59 -8.08
CA ARG A 47 13.66 -4.63 -7.88
C ARG A 47 14.14 -5.22 -9.21
N LYS A 48 13.22 -5.57 -10.13
CA LYS A 48 13.58 -6.08 -11.45
C LYS A 48 14.38 -5.07 -12.27
N LEU A 49 14.02 -3.79 -12.18
CA LEU A 49 14.74 -2.71 -12.84
C LEU A 49 16.17 -2.60 -12.31
N SER A 50 16.34 -2.69 -10.99
CA SER A 50 17.66 -2.72 -10.35
C SER A 50 18.49 -3.91 -10.82
N GLU A 51 17.90 -5.11 -10.88
CA GLU A 51 18.57 -6.32 -11.39
C GLU A 51 18.98 -6.17 -12.87
N ALA A 52 18.16 -5.54 -13.71
CA ALA A 52 18.49 -5.28 -15.11
C ALA A 52 19.67 -4.32 -15.25
N PHE A 53 19.70 -3.23 -14.46
CA PHE A 53 20.84 -2.32 -14.42
C PHE A 53 22.10 -2.97 -13.84
N GLU A 54 21.97 -3.86 -12.86
CA GLU A 54 23.12 -4.61 -12.32
C GLU A 54 23.74 -5.51 -13.40
N LYS A 55 22.92 -6.22 -14.19
CA LYS A 55 23.39 -7.02 -15.33
C LYS A 55 24.13 -6.15 -16.35
N LEU A 56 23.58 -4.98 -16.67
CA LEU A 56 24.21 -4.02 -17.59
C LEU A 56 25.55 -3.51 -17.04
N GLY A 57 25.61 -3.19 -15.75
CA GLY A 57 26.84 -2.76 -15.07
C GLY A 57 27.92 -3.85 -15.06
N LYS A 58 27.53 -5.11 -14.80
CA LYS A 58 28.44 -6.27 -14.89
C LYS A 58 28.96 -6.47 -16.31
N HIS A 59 28.09 -6.39 -17.32
CA HIS A 59 28.50 -6.45 -18.73
C HIS A 59 29.53 -5.37 -19.05
N GLN A 60 29.28 -4.12 -18.65
CA GLN A 60 30.21 -3.02 -18.87
C GLN A 60 31.56 -3.26 -18.16
N TYR A 61 31.54 -3.79 -16.94
CA TYR A 61 32.76 -4.12 -16.20
C TYR A 61 33.59 -5.21 -16.91
N HIS A 62 32.95 -6.29 -17.37
CA HIS A 62 33.63 -7.35 -18.12
C HIS A 62 34.22 -6.81 -19.44
N ALA A 63 33.45 -5.98 -20.17
CA ALA A 63 33.93 -5.35 -21.40
C ALA A 63 35.20 -4.50 -21.16
N LEU A 64 35.25 -3.74 -20.05
CA LEU A 64 36.43 -2.96 -19.68
C LEU A 64 37.65 -3.82 -19.33
N LYS A 65 37.44 -5.03 -18.81
CA LYS A 65 38.51 -6.01 -18.55
C LYS A 65 38.97 -6.76 -19.80
N GLY A 66 38.33 -6.54 -20.95
CA GLY A 66 38.56 -7.35 -22.15
C GLY A 66 38.01 -8.77 -22.02
N GLU A 67 37.14 -9.02 -21.04
CA GLU A 67 36.40 -10.27 -20.88
C GLU A 67 35.12 -10.18 -21.73
N GLY A 68 34.82 -11.25 -22.48
CA GLY A 68 33.56 -11.36 -23.19
C GLY A 68 32.40 -11.55 -22.20
N SER A 69 31.27 -10.91 -22.45
CA SER A 69 30.03 -11.20 -21.74
C SER A 69 28.91 -11.44 -22.73
N ASN A 70 28.01 -12.36 -22.39
CA ASN A 70 26.95 -12.85 -23.28
C ASN A 70 25.62 -12.12 -23.03
N LEU A 71 25.67 -10.87 -22.60
CA LEU A 71 24.44 -10.09 -22.37
C LEU A 71 23.93 -9.57 -23.71
N ASP A 72 22.67 -9.84 -24.01
CA ASP A 72 21.98 -9.14 -25.10
C ASP A 72 21.62 -7.72 -24.63
N LEU A 73 22.39 -6.74 -25.11
CA LEU A 73 22.17 -5.34 -24.79
C LEU A 73 20.83 -4.83 -25.33
N GLY A 74 20.39 -5.31 -26.49
CA GLY A 74 19.14 -4.86 -27.10
C GLY A 74 17.94 -5.30 -26.27
N GLU A 75 17.88 -6.59 -25.92
CA GLU A 75 16.82 -7.12 -25.07
C GLU A 75 16.83 -6.48 -23.67
N THR A 76 18.02 -6.31 -23.08
CA THR A 76 18.14 -5.72 -21.73
C THR A 76 17.67 -4.26 -21.70
N LEU A 77 18.01 -3.46 -22.71
CA LEU A 77 17.55 -2.07 -22.82
C LEU A 77 16.03 -1.99 -23.03
N GLN A 78 15.48 -2.87 -23.87
CA GLN A 78 14.03 -2.94 -24.08
C GLN A 78 13.28 -3.36 -22.80
N GLU A 79 13.87 -4.27 -22.02
CA GLU A 79 13.32 -4.67 -20.72
C GLU A 79 13.32 -3.49 -19.74
N ILE A 80 14.40 -2.71 -19.68
CA ILE A 80 14.50 -1.50 -18.86
C ILE A 80 13.40 -0.49 -19.23
N GLU A 81 13.25 -0.14 -20.52
CA GLU A 81 12.21 0.80 -20.98
C GLU A 81 10.79 0.33 -20.60
N ARG A 82 10.54 -0.99 -20.71
CA ARG A 82 9.27 -1.59 -20.32
C ARG A 82 9.03 -1.49 -18.82
N LEU A 83 10.05 -1.77 -18.01
CA LEU A 83 9.98 -1.69 -16.55
C LEU A 83 9.76 -0.24 -16.10
N GLU A 84 10.47 0.72 -16.66
CA GLU A 84 10.29 2.15 -16.39
C GLU A 84 8.86 2.60 -16.71
N SER A 85 8.34 2.23 -17.89
CA SER A 85 6.97 2.54 -18.30
C SER A 85 5.93 1.96 -17.33
N ARG A 86 6.17 0.73 -16.85
CA ARG A 86 5.28 0.06 -15.90
C ARG A 86 5.35 0.70 -14.51
N ILE A 87 6.53 1.05 -14.04
CA ILE A 87 6.74 1.79 -12.79
C ILE A 87 6.02 3.14 -12.83
N SER A 88 6.17 3.91 -13.91
CA SER A 88 5.45 5.18 -14.08
C SER A 88 3.93 4.99 -14.06
N SER A 89 3.42 3.95 -14.72
CA SER A 89 1.99 3.63 -14.73
C SER A 89 1.47 3.27 -13.33
N LEU A 90 2.24 2.47 -12.58
CA LEU A 90 1.91 2.07 -11.21
C LEU A 90 1.95 3.27 -10.25
N LYS A 91 2.95 4.15 -10.36
CA LYS A 91 3.03 5.40 -9.59
C LYS A 91 1.83 6.31 -9.85
N MET A 92 1.43 6.46 -11.12
CA MET A 92 0.23 7.23 -11.47
C MET A 92 -1.05 6.60 -10.89
N GLY A 93 -1.14 5.26 -10.88
CA GLY A 93 -2.25 4.55 -10.22
C GLY A 93 -2.29 4.79 -8.71
N LEU A 94 -1.13 4.86 -8.05
CA LEU A 94 -1.01 5.17 -6.64
C LEU A 94 -1.43 6.62 -6.33
N ASP A 95 -0.93 7.59 -7.11
CA ASP A 95 -1.27 9.01 -6.95
C ASP A 95 -2.77 9.26 -7.07
N LEU A 96 -3.44 8.55 -7.98
CA LEU A 96 -4.90 8.61 -8.13
C LEU A 96 -5.59 8.00 -6.91
N SER A 97 -5.10 6.87 -6.39
CA SER A 97 -5.61 6.26 -5.17
C SER A 97 -5.51 7.23 -3.99
N GLU A 98 -4.34 7.82 -3.75
CA GLU A 98 -4.08 8.72 -2.62
C GLU A 98 -4.88 10.03 -2.69
N LYS A 99 -5.16 10.55 -3.89
CA LYS A 99 -6.01 11.74 -4.05
C LYS A 99 -7.50 11.44 -3.83
N THR A 100 -7.93 10.19 -3.96
CA THR A 100 -9.34 9.78 -3.82
C THR A 100 -9.66 9.25 -2.43
N SER A 101 -8.72 8.54 -1.80
CA SER A 101 -8.82 8.18 -0.40
C SER A 101 -8.53 9.43 0.41
N GLY A 102 -9.47 9.95 1.20
CA GLY A 102 -9.22 11.05 2.15
C GLY A 102 -8.23 10.71 3.28
N ILE A 103 -7.42 9.67 3.08
CA ILE A 103 -6.43 9.10 3.97
C ILE A 103 -5.07 9.54 3.46
N SER A 104 -4.58 10.65 4.01
CA SER A 104 -3.18 11.04 3.86
C SER A 104 -2.36 10.13 4.77
N PHE A 105 -1.72 9.11 4.22
CA PHE A 105 -0.61 8.47 4.91
C PHE A 105 0.54 9.47 4.91
N THR A 106 0.61 10.32 5.94
CA THR A 106 1.78 11.13 6.18
C THR A 106 2.96 10.18 6.36
N GLU A 107 3.85 10.12 5.37
CA GLU A 107 5.18 9.60 5.59
C GLU A 107 5.77 10.42 6.74
N GLU A 108 6.06 9.77 7.86
CA GLU A 108 6.69 10.39 9.01
C GLU A 108 8.09 10.90 8.61
N ASN A 109 8.14 12.10 8.06
CA ASN A 109 9.31 12.94 8.18
C ASN A 109 9.28 13.49 9.60
N SER A 110 10.11 12.89 10.45
CA SER A 110 10.37 13.34 11.80
C SER A 110 10.65 14.85 11.84
N SER A 111 9.72 15.63 12.37
CA SER A 111 10.00 16.91 13.02
C SER A 111 8.74 17.45 13.71
N GLN A 112 8.77 17.37 15.05
CA GLN A 112 8.21 18.32 16.03
C GLN A 112 7.00 19.16 15.60
N ASP A 113 5.81 18.82 16.10
CA ASP A 113 5.20 19.47 17.28
C ASP A 113 3.70 19.11 17.38
N ALA A 114 3.19 19.24 18.62
CA ALA A 114 1.77 19.25 19.02
C ALA A 114 1.13 17.92 19.50
N TYR A 115 1.15 17.84 20.82
CA TYR A 115 0.37 17.06 21.77
C TYR A 115 -1.11 16.75 21.43
N GLU A 116 -1.56 15.67 22.06
CA GLU A 116 -2.95 15.16 22.21
C GLU A 116 -3.48 14.22 21.11
N SER A 117 -2.84 13.06 21.00
CA SER A 117 -3.55 11.84 20.58
C SER A 117 -3.11 10.69 21.48
N SER A 118 -4.08 9.93 21.99
CA SER A 118 -3.87 8.78 22.87
C SER A 118 -3.08 7.69 22.14
N SER A 119 -1.76 7.73 22.21
CA SER A 119 -0.90 6.67 21.69
C SER A 119 -0.78 5.55 22.71
N ILE A 120 -1.25 4.36 22.33
CA ILE A 120 -0.94 3.12 23.03
C ILE A 120 0.52 2.80 22.73
N PHE A 121 1.38 2.88 23.75
CA PHE A 121 2.77 2.46 23.63
C PHE A 121 2.84 0.94 23.68
N VAL A 122 3.21 0.32 22.56
CA VAL A 122 3.66 -1.07 22.53
C VAL A 122 5.18 -1.03 22.73
N ARG A 123 5.63 -1.66 23.81
CA ARG A 123 7.05 -1.79 24.15
C ARG A 123 7.64 -2.88 23.27
N ASP A 124 8.72 -2.55 22.56
CA ASP A 124 9.48 -3.51 21.77
C ASP A 124 10.14 -4.54 22.69
N GLU A 125 9.68 -5.79 22.59
CA GLU A 125 10.54 -6.95 22.84
C GLU A 125 10.46 -7.88 21.63
N GLU A 126 11.55 -7.83 20.87
CA GLU A 126 12.23 -8.88 20.09
C GLU A 126 11.40 -9.94 19.36
N ASP A 127 11.59 -9.96 18.04
CA ASP A 127 11.61 -11.13 17.15
C ASP A 127 10.51 -12.19 17.31
N GLN A 128 9.41 -11.99 16.57
CA GLN A 128 8.91 -12.97 15.61
C GLN A 128 7.81 -12.35 14.75
N GLY A 129 8.00 -12.36 13.43
CA GLY A 129 7.06 -11.79 12.47
C GLY A 129 5.64 -12.32 12.67
N SER A 130 4.76 -11.47 13.17
CA SER A 130 3.34 -11.76 13.31
C SER A 130 2.65 -11.57 11.97
N ILE A 131 2.59 -12.65 11.18
CA ILE A 131 1.66 -12.75 10.06
C ILE A 131 0.27 -12.94 10.66
N ILE A 132 -0.58 -11.92 10.54
CA ILE A 132 -2.00 -12.04 10.90
C ILE A 132 -2.68 -12.88 9.82
N PHE A 133 -2.99 -14.14 10.15
CA PHE A 133 -3.94 -14.94 9.38
C PHE A 133 -5.35 -14.58 9.83
N ILE A 134 -6.17 -14.10 8.90
CA ILE A 134 -7.61 -13.99 9.10
C ILE A 134 -8.20 -15.27 8.52
N GLU A 135 -8.66 -16.18 9.38
CA GLU A 135 -9.47 -17.32 8.96
C GLU A 135 -10.78 -16.79 8.37
N GLU A 136 -11.06 -17.22 7.15
CA GLU A 136 -12.27 -16.94 6.39
C GLU A 136 -13.34 -17.91 6.89
N ASP A 137 -14.17 -17.50 7.85
CA ASP A 137 -15.41 -18.22 8.17
C ASP A 137 -16.36 -18.04 6.97
N GLU A 138 -16.32 -19.01 6.06
CA GLU A 138 -17.35 -19.23 5.06
C GLU A 138 -18.64 -19.62 5.78
N ASP A 139 -19.47 -18.64 6.15
CA ASP A 139 -20.84 -18.91 6.56
C ASP A 139 -21.64 -19.39 5.34
N GLU A 140 -21.80 -20.71 5.33
CA GLU A 140 -22.66 -21.51 4.47
C GLU A 140 -24.07 -20.91 4.38
N ASN A 141 -24.53 -20.68 3.14
CA ASN A 141 -25.95 -20.59 2.85
C ASN A 141 -26.64 -21.90 3.27
N ARG A 142 -27.50 -21.85 4.30
CA ARG A 142 -28.69 -22.71 4.39
C ARG A 142 -29.80 -22.13 5.25
#